data_AF-A0A1I3JL05-F1
#
_entry.id   AF-A0A1I3JL05-F1
#
_cell.length_a   1.000
_cell.length_b   1.000
_cell.length_c   1.000
_cell.angle_alpha   90.00
_cell.angle_beta   90.00
_cell.angle_gamma   90.00
#
_symmetry.space_group_name_H-M   'P 1'
#
loop_
_entity.id
_entity.type
_entity.pdbx_description
1 polymer ?
#
loop_
_entity_poly.entity_id
_entity_poly.type
_entity_poly.pdbx_seq_one_letter_code
_entity_poly.pdbx_strand_id
1 'polypeptide(L)'
;MSDNRQGSPDRKFALIAPLAIGAAAIVVLVLVLTRPAPAPPIVEAPPPVVAAPPAKAVPAAVASRADLIASAAKAADAYASGAPTSGGDLVGRRFSVRLAFGCAGPVADPGPAQAYYQVDAKASSLRLVARPSIWTDLPLVRAAPTPAGIETVEGFWIPRPWLTGDRCSKRREVAPPATPTPVEQPSLGLAVLHGQDAARTERRGQRPYEHVLKLPPDGAAQGRVFELVLEGRISGFADGAAAHCWSESAEHRPVCLYAVDLDRVAFEDADGTVLADWPR
;
A
#
# COMPACT_ATOMS: atom_id res chain seq x y z
N MET A 1 -52.54 8.39 -81.74
CA MET A 1 -53.03 7.45 -82.75
C MET A 1 -52.32 7.78 -84.05
N SER A 2 -51.69 6.78 -84.67
CA SER A 2 -51.02 6.79 -85.98
C SER A 2 -49.60 7.40 -86.03
N ASP A 3 -48.62 6.86 -86.74
CA ASP A 3 -48.31 5.49 -87.14
C ASP A 3 -46.84 5.45 -87.57
N ASN A 4 -46.31 4.24 -87.55
CA ASN A 4 -44.99 3.71 -87.88
C ASN A 4 -44.48 4.04 -89.31
N ARG A 5 -43.15 4.26 -89.47
CA ARG A 5 -42.33 3.54 -90.49
C ARG A 5 -40.82 3.86 -90.48
N GLN A 6 -40.03 2.78 -90.58
CA GLN A 6 -38.60 2.71 -90.87
C GLN A 6 -38.31 2.37 -92.35
N GLY A 7 -37.09 2.73 -92.83
CA GLY A 7 -36.37 2.15 -94.00
C GLY A 7 -35.99 3.19 -95.08
N SER A 8 -34.79 3.82 -95.10
CA SER A 8 -33.43 3.38 -95.58
C SER A 8 -33.31 3.26 -97.12
N PRO A 9 -32.13 3.38 -97.80
CA PRO A 9 -30.74 3.71 -97.40
C PRO A 9 -29.99 4.72 -98.33
N ASP A 10 -28.78 5.16 -97.99
CA ASP A 10 -27.67 5.34 -98.96
C ASP A 10 -26.32 5.53 -98.23
N ARG A 11 -25.49 4.49 -98.06
CA ARG A 11 -24.42 4.01 -98.96
C ARG A 11 -23.44 5.10 -99.42
N LYS A 12 -22.16 4.88 -99.08
CA LYS A 12 -20.90 5.33 -99.73
C LYS A 12 -20.03 6.36 -98.98
N PHE A 13 -19.55 6.09 -97.77
CA PHE A 13 -18.26 6.67 -97.31
C PHE A 13 -17.61 5.76 -96.26
N ALA A 14 -17.12 4.60 -96.68
CA ALA A 14 -16.28 3.74 -95.86
C ALA A 14 -15.06 3.34 -96.69
N LEU A 15 -13.90 3.30 -96.04
CA LEU A 15 -12.59 2.77 -96.49
C LEU A 15 -11.48 3.78 -96.80
N ILE A 16 -11.25 4.81 -95.98
CA ILE A 16 -9.88 5.41 -95.88
C ILE A 16 -9.42 5.66 -94.41
N ALA A 17 -10.31 5.67 -93.42
CA ALA A 17 -9.95 6.14 -92.07
C ALA A 17 -9.35 5.15 -91.03
N PRO A 18 -9.41 3.79 -91.12
CA PRO A 18 -9.06 2.97 -89.94
C PRO A 18 -7.57 2.61 -89.78
N LEU A 19 -6.73 2.77 -90.80
CA LEU A 19 -5.33 2.30 -90.75
C LEU A 19 -4.37 3.26 -90.03
N ALA A 20 -4.60 4.57 -90.08
CA ALA A 20 -3.72 5.54 -89.42
C ALA A 20 -3.88 5.58 -87.88
N ILE A 21 -5.08 5.28 -87.38
CA ILE A 21 -5.39 5.34 -85.94
C ILE A 21 -4.82 4.10 -85.21
N GLY A 22 -4.79 2.93 -85.87
CA GLY A 22 -4.25 1.71 -85.30
C GLY A 22 -2.74 1.77 -85.03
N ALA A 23 -1.97 2.36 -85.95
CA ALA A 23 -0.51 2.46 -85.79
C ALA A 23 -0.09 3.44 -84.67
N ALA A 24 -0.78 4.57 -84.55
CA ALA A 24 -0.52 5.54 -83.48
C ALA A 24 -0.87 4.98 -82.09
N ALA A 25 -1.95 4.22 -81.97
CA ALA A 25 -2.34 3.57 -80.72
C ALA A 25 -1.31 2.53 -80.25
N ILE A 26 -0.73 1.76 -81.18
CA ILE A 26 0.29 0.75 -80.85
C ILE A 26 1.60 1.41 -80.41
N VAL A 27 2.03 2.49 -81.06
CA VAL A 27 3.26 3.20 -80.67
C VAL A 27 3.13 3.84 -79.28
N VAL A 28 1.97 4.45 -78.99
CA VAL A 28 1.68 5.00 -77.65
C VAL A 28 1.61 3.89 -76.60
N LEU A 29 0.99 2.75 -76.92
CA LEU A 29 0.90 1.61 -76.00
C LEU A 29 2.29 1.03 -75.68
N VAL A 30 3.16 0.87 -76.68
CA VAL A 30 4.53 0.41 -76.46
C VAL A 30 5.32 1.41 -75.61
N LEU A 31 5.22 2.72 -75.92
CA LEU A 31 5.88 3.78 -75.14
C LEU A 31 5.38 3.91 -73.70
N VAL A 32 4.16 3.47 -73.40
CA VAL A 32 3.63 3.42 -72.03
C VAL A 32 4.08 2.15 -71.31
N LEU A 33 4.10 1.01 -71.99
CA LEU A 33 4.48 -0.28 -71.40
C LEU A 33 5.99 -0.42 -71.17
N THR A 34 6.82 0.30 -71.92
CA THR A 34 8.29 0.25 -71.75
C THR A 34 8.85 1.40 -70.91
N ARG A 35 8.01 2.20 -70.22
CA ARG A 35 8.52 3.21 -69.29
C ARG A 35 9.15 2.49 -68.10
N PRO A 36 10.47 2.66 -67.84
CA PRO A 36 11.06 2.12 -66.62
C PRO A 36 10.37 2.77 -65.42
N ALA A 37 9.87 1.93 -64.50
CA ALA A 37 9.21 2.41 -63.30
C ALA A 37 10.18 3.32 -62.53
N PRO A 38 9.73 4.50 -62.04
CA PRO A 38 10.56 5.31 -61.17
C PRO A 38 10.94 4.46 -59.94
N ALA A 39 12.23 4.39 -59.64
CA ALA A 39 12.72 3.66 -58.48
C ALA A 39 11.97 4.16 -57.23
N PRO A 40 11.47 3.26 -56.37
CA PRO A 40 10.82 3.69 -55.14
C PRO A 40 11.81 4.55 -54.34
N PRO A 41 11.37 5.66 -53.74
CA PRO A 41 12.23 6.42 -52.84
C PRO A 41 12.74 5.47 -51.76
N ILE A 42 14.05 5.53 -51.50
CA ILE A 42 14.67 4.81 -50.39
C ILE A 42 14.02 5.38 -49.12
N VAL A 43 13.08 4.64 -48.54
CA VAL A 43 12.57 4.93 -47.20
C VAL A 43 13.70 4.56 -46.26
N GLU A 44 14.38 5.57 -45.74
CA GLU A 44 15.36 5.40 -44.69
C GLU A 44 14.67 4.65 -43.53
N ALA A 45 15.20 3.47 -43.21
CA ALA A 45 14.67 2.69 -42.10
C ALA A 45 14.70 3.57 -40.84
N PRO A 46 13.61 3.64 -40.06
CA PRO A 46 13.65 4.37 -38.80
C PRO A 46 14.84 3.83 -38.00
N PRO A 47 15.65 4.71 -37.38
CA PRO A 47 16.79 4.26 -36.58
C PRO A 47 16.30 3.20 -35.59
N PRO A 48 17.13 2.17 -35.31
CA PRO A 48 16.74 1.15 -34.35
C PRO A 48 16.27 1.87 -33.08
N VAL A 49 15.04 1.60 -32.67
CA VAL A 49 14.50 2.10 -31.41
C VAL A 49 15.41 1.51 -30.33
N VAL A 50 16.38 2.29 -29.89
CA VAL A 50 17.19 1.95 -28.72
C VAL A 50 16.17 1.80 -27.60
N ALA A 51 15.98 0.56 -27.15
CA ALA A 51 15.11 0.29 -26.00
C ALA A 51 15.52 1.26 -24.90
N ALA A 52 14.59 2.11 -24.48
CA ALA A 52 14.82 3.01 -23.36
C ALA A 52 15.41 2.15 -22.23
N PRO A 53 16.52 2.58 -21.60
CA PRO A 53 17.04 1.89 -20.42
C PRO A 53 15.87 1.62 -19.48
N PRO A 54 15.74 0.40 -18.91
CA PRO A 54 14.61 0.08 -18.04
C PRO A 54 14.52 1.20 -17.01
N ALA A 55 13.37 1.88 -16.98
CA ALA A 55 13.14 2.97 -16.06
C ALA A 55 13.52 2.45 -14.67
N LYS A 56 14.45 3.13 -14.00
CA LYS A 56 14.81 2.80 -12.62
C LYS A 56 13.49 2.73 -11.86
N ALA A 57 13.13 1.54 -11.37
CA ALA A 57 11.92 1.36 -10.60
C ALA A 57 11.95 2.38 -9.46
N VAL A 58 11.00 3.33 -9.47
CA VAL A 58 10.84 4.26 -8.36
C VAL A 58 10.66 3.38 -7.12
N PRO A 59 11.47 3.53 -6.06
CA PRO A 59 11.29 2.74 -4.86
C PRO A 59 9.84 2.87 -4.41
N ALA A 60 9.15 1.75 -4.21
CA ALA A 60 7.79 1.78 -3.72
C ALA A 60 7.75 2.61 -2.44
N ALA A 61 6.84 3.59 -2.39
CA ALA A 61 6.72 4.47 -1.24
C ALA A 61 6.47 3.63 0.02
N VAL A 62 7.17 3.97 1.11
CA VAL A 62 6.99 3.34 2.42
C VAL A 62 5.56 3.63 2.89
N ALA A 63 4.80 2.60 3.24
CA ALA A 63 3.45 2.74 3.77
C ALA A 63 3.50 3.45 5.14
N SER A 64 2.79 4.57 5.21
CA SER A 64 2.66 5.36 6.43
C SER A 64 1.52 4.85 7.32
N ARG A 65 1.45 5.37 8.55
CA ARG A 65 0.30 5.19 9.44
C ARG A 65 -1.04 5.50 8.75
N ALA A 66 -1.10 6.59 7.97
CA ALA A 66 -2.31 7.00 7.28
C ALA A 66 -2.72 5.98 6.20
N ASP A 67 -1.75 5.44 5.47
CA ASP A 67 -2.00 4.42 4.44
C ASP A 67 -2.55 3.13 5.07
N LEU A 68 -1.95 2.68 6.17
CA LEU A 68 -2.39 1.48 6.89
C LEU A 68 -3.80 1.64 7.47
N ILE A 69 -4.12 2.82 8.03
CA ILE A 69 -5.48 3.12 8.54
C ILE A 69 -6.49 3.15 7.40
N ALA A 70 -6.18 3.83 6.29
CA ALA A 70 -7.09 3.93 5.16
C ALA A 70 -7.35 2.56 4.51
N SER A 71 -6.30 1.74 4.35
CA SER A 71 -6.43 0.37 3.85
C SER A 71 -7.19 -0.52 4.83
N ALA A 72 -6.96 -0.39 6.14
CA ALA A 72 -7.70 -1.17 7.14
C ALA A 72 -9.19 -0.83 7.17
N ALA A 73 -9.54 0.45 6.96
CA ALA A 73 -10.94 0.86 6.86
C ALA A 73 -11.63 0.20 5.65
N LYS A 74 -10.95 0.10 4.51
CA LYS A 74 -11.46 -0.64 3.33
C LYS A 74 -11.59 -2.13 3.59
N ALA A 75 -10.61 -2.74 4.28
CA ALA A 75 -10.66 -4.15 4.64
C ALA A 75 -11.81 -4.45 5.61
N ALA A 76 -12.02 -3.59 6.60
CA ALA A 76 -13.13 -3.70 7.55
C ALA A 76 -14.50 -3.56 6.87
N ASP A 77 -14.64 -2.59 5.96
CA ASP A 77 -15.84 -2.39 5.15
C ASP A 77 -16.13 -3.61 4.25
N ALA A 78 -15.11 -4.11 3.55
CA ALA A 78 -15.24 -5.32 2.74
C ALA A 78 -15.66 -6.53 3.58
N TYR A 79 -15.03 -6.72 4.74
CA TYR A 79 -15.40 -7.79 5.68
C TYR A 79 -16.85 -7.67 6.16
N ALA A 80 -17.26 -6.48 6.64
CA ALA A 80 -18.60 -6.26 7.18
C ALA A 80 -19.70 -6.40 6.11
N SER A 81 -19.39 -6.05 4.86
CA SER A 81 -20.31 -6.19 3.72
C SER A 81 -20.30 -7.58 3.07
N GLY A 82 -19.40 -8.48 3.47
CA GLY A 82 -19.19 -9.78 2.83
C GLY A 82 -18.58 -9.69 1.42
N ALA A 83 -17.99 -8.53 1.07
CA ALA A 83 -17.25 -8.35 -0.17
C ALA A 83 -15.89 -9.08 -0.11
N PRO A 84 -15.32 -9.45 -1.26
CA PRO A 84 -13.98 -10.06 -1.28
C PRO A 84 -12.94 -9.11 -0.69
N THR A 85 -12.01 -9.68 0.09
CA THR A 85 -10.91 -8.94 0.70
C THR A 85 -10.06 -8.27 -0.39
N SER A 86 -9.83 -6.97 -0.23
CA SER A 86 -8.89 -6.19 -1.04
C SER A 86 -7.67 -5.80 -0.20
N GLY A 87 -6.56 -5.42 -0.83
CA GLY A 87 -5.34 -4.99 -0.11
C GLY A 87 -4.09 -5.84 -0.33
N GLY A 88 -4.09 -6.77 -1.29
CA GLY A 88 -2.88 -7.51 -1.67
C GLY A 88 -1.75 -6.61 -2.21
N ASP A 89 -2.07 -5.40 -2.65
CA ASP A 89 -1.12 -4.38 -3.12
C ASP A 89 -0.16 -3.88 -2.02
N LEU A 90 -0.49 -4.13 -0.76
CA LEU A 90 0.38 -3.81 0.37
C LEU A 90 1.41 -4.90 0.67
N VAL A 91 1.18 -6.15 0.26
CA VAL A 91 2.12 -7.25 0.54
C VAL A 91 3.47 -6.96 -0.10
N GLY A 92 4.54 -7.16 0.67
CA GLY A 92 5.92 -6.87 0.30
C GLY A 92 6.33 -5.39 0.43
N ARG A 93 5.38 -4.45 0.62
CA ARG A 93 5.73 -3.04 0.83
C ARG A 93 6.39 -2.86 2.20
N ARG A 94 7.36 -1.95 2.24
CA ARG A 94 7.89 -1.42 3.50
C ARG A 94 6.86 -0.54 4.18
N PHE A 95 6.88 -0.51 5.51
CA PHE A 95 6.11 0.44 6.30
C PHE A 95 6.98 1.11 7.37
N SER A 96 6.56 2.29 7.83
CA SER A 96 7.13 3.01 8.97
C SER A 96 6.00 3.71 9.72
N VAL A 97 5.81 3.35 10.98
CA VAL A 97 4.73 3.88 11.84
C VAL A 97 5.32 4.43 13.12
N ARG A 98 4.96 5.68 13.43
CA ARG A 98 5.25 6.34 14.70
C ARG A 98 4.03 6.29 15.61
N LEU A 99 4.24 5.77 16.82
CA LEU A 99 3.21 5.67 17.86
C LEU A 99 3.60 6.58 19.02
N ALA A 100 3.09 7.81 19.03
CA ALA A 100 3.32 8.72 20.15
C ALA A 100 2.72 8.19 21.47
N PHE A 101 3.51 8.27 22.54
CA PHE A 101 3.12 7.94 23.90
C PHE A 101 3.65 8.97 24.90
N GLY A 102 3.17 8.89 26.15
CA GLY A 102 3.49 9.89 27.16
C GLY A 102 2.66 11.18 27.10
N CYS A 103 1.66 11.25 26.21
CA CYS A 103 0.82 12.44 26.02
C CYS A 103 0.07 12.93 27.28
N ALA A 104 -0.11 12.05 28.28
CA ALA A 104 -0.76 12.37 29.55
C ALA A 104 0.24 12.50 30.72
N GLY A 105 1.55 12.49 30.43
CA GLY A 105 2.60 12.45 31.45
C GLY A 105 3.02 11.01 31.83
N PRO A 106 3.85 10.89 32.88
CA PRO A 106 4.31 9.61 33.37
C PRO A 106 3.17 8.81 34.02
N VAL A 107 3.28 7.50 33.94
CA VAL A 107 2.23 6.59 34.41
C VAL A 107 2.75 5.77 35.58
N ALA A 108 2.11 5.89 36.75
CA ALA A 108 2.50 5.10 37.93
C ALA A 108 2.13 3.62 37.77
N ASP A 109 0.86 3.34 37.45
CA ASP A 109 0.36 2.01 37.12
C ASP A 109 -0.03 1.95 35.64
N PRO A 110 0.77 1.29 34.79
CA PRO A 110 0.53 1.24 33.36
C PRO A 110 -0.65 0.35 32.96
N GLY A 111 -1.12 -0.55 33.83
CA GLY A 111 -2.16 -1.52 33.49
C GLY A 111 -1.91 -2.19 32.11
N PRO A 112 -2.89 -2.15 31.18
CA PRO A 112 -2.77 -2.74 29.84
C PRO A 112 -2.09 -1.81 28.80
N ALA A 113 -1.53 -0.66 29.21
CA ALA A 113 -0.89 0.25 28.26
C ALA A 113 0.30 -0.43 27.55
N GLN A 114 0.26 -0.42 26.21
CA GLN A 114 1.34 -1.00 25.41
C GLN A 114 2.59 -0.12 25.38
N ALA A 115 2.49 1.19 25.57
CA ALA A 115 3.64 2.10 25.56
C ALA A 115 3.42 3.24 26.57
N TYR A 116 4.41 3.46 27.44
CA TYR A 116 4.34 4.43 28.52
C TYR A 116 5.74 4.78 29.03
N TYR A 117 5.83 5.79 29.90
CA TYR A 117 7.04 6.03 30.67
C TYR A 117 6.74 6.20 32.15
N GLN A 118 7.71 5.85 32.97
CA GLN A 118 7.70 5.94 34.43
C GLN A 118 8.84 6.83 34.90
N VAL A 119 8.63 7.55 36.00
CA VAL A 119 9.67 8.34 36.66
C VAL A 119 10.18 7.57 37.87
N ASP A 120 11.49 7.41 37.96
CA ASP A 120 12.17 7.06 39.21
C ASP A 120 12.79 8.33 39.79
N ALA A 121 12.12 8.89 40.80
CA ALA A 121 12.58 10.10 41.47
C ALA A 121 13.87 9.89 42.28
N LYS A 122 14.11 8.67 42.80
CA LYS A 122 15.31 8.37 43.60
C LYS A 122 16.54 8.25 42.71
N ALA A 123 16.38 7.63 41.54
CA ALA A 123 17.45 7.48 40.57
C ALA A 123 17.56 8.66 39.60
N SER A 124 16.72 9.69 39.73
CA SER A 124 16.58 10.81 38.79
C SER A 124 16.56 10.31 37.34
N SER A 125 15.65 9.40 37.03
CA SER A 125 15.59 8.76 35.72
C SER A 125 14.16 8.54 35.22
N LEU A 126 14.03 8.36 33.90
CA LEU A 126 12.81 7.92 33.25
C LEU A 126 13.03 6.53 32.67
N ARG A 127 12.06 5.64 32.84
CA ARG A 127 12.00 4.36 32.14
C ARG A 127 10.96 4.43 31.04
N LEU A 128 11.38 4.27 29.80
CA LEU A 128 10.50 4.07 28.64
C LEU A 128 10.21 2.59 28.50
N VAL A 129 8.96 2.23 28.25
CA VAL A 129 8.55 0.83 28.08
C VAL A 129 7.58 0.70 26.91
N ALA A 130 7.82 -0.30 26.05
CA ALA A 130 6.88 -0.76 25.04
C ALA A 130 6.71 -2.28 25.12
N ARG A 131 5.46 -2.73 25.20
CA ARG A 131 5.05 -4.12 25.38
C ARG A 131 4.26 -4.58 24.15
N PRO A 132 4.74 -5.56 23.37
CA PRO A 132 3.89 -6.20 22.39
C PRO A 132 2.77 -6.95 23.10
N SER A 133 1.61 -7.01 22.46
CA SER A 133 0.47 -7.81 22.90
C SER A 133 0.58 -9.22 22.32
N ILE A 134 0.19 -10.24 23.10
CA ILE A 134 0.07 -11.61 22.60
C ILE A 134 -1.37 -11.81 22.09
N TRP A 135 -1.50 -12.28 20.86
CA TRP A 135 -2.76 -12.41 20.13
C TRP A 135 -3.07 -13.82 19.64
N THR A 136 -2.22 -14.81 19.95
CA THR A 136 -2.38 -16.21 19.53
C THR A 136 -3.80 -16.74 19.74
N ASP A 137 -4.43 -16.35 20.85
CA ASP A 137 -5.77 -16.80 21.24
C ASP A 137 -6.92 -15.87 20.80
N LEU A 138 -6.66 -14.86 19.97
CA LEU A 138 -7.74 -14.04 19.41
C LEU A 138 -8.56 -14.86 18.40
N PRO A 139 -9.90 -14.76 18.41
CA PRO A 139 -10.76 -15.40 17.40
C PRO A 139 -10.34 -15.08 15.96
N LEU A 140 -9.94 -13.83 15.70
CA LEU A 140 -9.40 -13.39 14.42
C LEU A 140 -8.19 -14.22 13.97
N VAL A 141 -7.23 -14.44 14.87
CA VAL A 141 -5.99 -15.17 14.55
C VAL A 141 -6.29 -16.64 14.28
N ARG A 142 -7.21 -17.24 15.06
CA ARG A 142 -7.64 -18.63 14.85
C ARG A 142 -8.43 -18.83 13.55
N ALA A 143 -9.17 -17.81 13.11
CA ALA A 143 -9.97 -17.87 11.88
C ALA A 143 -9.17 -17.48 10.62
N ALA A 144 -8.10 -16.71 10.76
CA ALA A 144 -7.31 -16.24 9.64
C ALA A 144 -6.47 -17.37 9.00
N PRO A 145 -6.28 -17.36 7.66
CA PRO A 145 -5.39 -18.26 6.96
C PRO A 145 -3.93 -17.89 7.24
N THR A 146 -3.41 -18.30 8.39
CA THR A 146 -2.00 -18.11 8.75
C THR A 146 -1.11 -19.13 8.02
N PRO A 147 0.18 -18.84 7.80
CA PRO A 147 1.13 -19.83 7.31
C PRO A 147 1.13 -21.09 8.19
N ALA A 148 1.49 -22.25 7.62
CA ALA A 148 1.58 -23.48 8.41
C ALA A 148 2.65 -23.36 9.51
N GLY A 149 2.37 -23.89 10.69
CA GLY A 149 3.34 -23.97 11.80
C GLY A 149 3.51 -22.68 12.62
N ILE A 150 2.60 -21.71 12.52
CA ILE A 150 2.56 -20.55 13.44
C ILE A 150 2.22 -21.03 14.86
N GLU A 151 3.09 -20.71 15.81
CA GLU A 151 2.92 -21.04 17.23
C GLU A 151 2.54 -19.83 18.08
N THR A 152 2.94 -18.64 17.65
CA THR A 152 2.71 -17.42 18.42
C THR A 152 2.45 -16.26 17.48
N VAL A 153 1.46 -15.46 17.84
CA VAL A 153 1.20 -14.18 17.21
C VAL A 153 1.32 -13.10 18.27
N GLU A 154 2.23 -12.16 18.03
CA GLU A 154 2.42 -10.99 18.90
C GLU A 154 2.53 -9.72 18.06
N GLY A 155 2.31 -8.57 18.67
CA GLY A 155 2.28 -7.34 17.89
C GLY A 155 1.97 -6.07 18.65
N PHE A 156 1.79 -4.99 17.91
CA PHE A 156 1.45 -3.69 18.46
C PHE A 156 0.12 -3.19 17.89
N TRP A 157 -0.74 -2.69 18.77
CA TRP A 157 -1.95 -2.02 18.34
C TRP A 157 -1.59 -0.63 17.77
N ILE A 158 -2.23 -0.23 16.68
CA ILE A 158 -2.23 1.14 16.21
C ILE A 158 -3.25 1.91 17.06
N PRO A 159 -2.83 2.76 18.01
CA PRO A 159 -3.73 3.46 18.91
C PRO A 159 -4.58 4.45 18.12
N ARG A 160 -5.89 4.51 18.38
CA ARG A 160 -6.83 5.45 17.72
C ARG A 160 -6.77 5.35 16.18
N PRO A 161 -7.21 4.23 15.58
CA PRO A 161 -7.19 4.03 14.13
C PRO A 161 -8.16 4.92 13.33
N TRP A 162 -8.68 5.99 13.94
CA TRP A 162 -9.38 7.10 13.27
C TRP A 162 -8.53 8.38 13.23
N LEU A 163 -7.30 8.36 13.76
CA LEU A 163 -6.35 9.46 13.77
C LEU A 163 -5.13 9.10 12.92
N THR A 164 -4.94 9.79 11.79
CA THR A 164 -3.84 9.56 10.86
C THR A 164 -2.52 10.20 11.31
N GLY A 165 -2.58 11.24 12.15
CA GLY A 165 -1.40 11.87 12.73
C GLY A 165 -0.62 10.94 13.65
N ASP A 166 0.69 11.12 13.68
CA ASP A 166 1.67 10.35 14.46
C ASP A 166 2.01 10.96 15.82
N ARG A 167 1.72 12.24 16.03
CA ARG A 167 2.02 12.97 17.27
C ARG A 167 0.91 12.93 18.32
N CYS A 168 1.26 13.31 19.54
CA CYS A 168 0.28 13.56 20.60
C CYS A 168 -0.74 14.64 20.18
N SER A 169 -2.01 14.27 20.15
CA SER A 169 -3.11 15.20 19.92
C SER A 169 -3.34 16.09 21.14
N LYS A 170 -3.56 17.39 20.92
CA LYS A 170 -4.01 18.29 21.99
C LYS A 170 -5.31 17.77 22.61
N ARG A 171 -5.33 17.64 23.94
CA ARG A 171 -6.56 17.31 24.67
C ARG A 171 -7.57 18.44 24.46
N ARG A 172 -8.77 18.08 24.02
CA ARG A 172 -9.89 19.03 23.96
C ARG A 172 -10.52 19.12 25.33
N GLU A 173 -10.74 20.33 25.80
CA GLU A 173 -11.60 20.56 26.96
C GLU A 173 -13.05 20.33 26.52
N VAL A 174 -13.74 19.43 27.21
CA VAL A 174 -15.13 19.10 26.97
C VAL A 174 -15.84 19.14 28.32
N ALA A 175 -17.14 19.50 28.31
CA ALA A 175 -17.95 19.40 29.50
C ALA A 175 -17.95 17.95 30.01
N PRO A 176 -17.79 17.71 31.33
CA PRO A 176 -17.87 16.36 31.87
C PRO A 176 -19.22 15.73 31.53
N PRO A 177 -19.25 14.55 30.90
CA PRO A 177 -20.51 13.89 30.58
C PRO A 177 -21.16 13.36 31.87
N ALA A 178 -22.49 13.36 31.92
CA ALA A 178 -23.24 12.76 33.04
C ALA A 178 -22.96 11.25 33.19
N THR A 179 -22.65 10.59 32.07
CA THR A 179 -22.20 9.19 32.04
C THR A 179 -20.96 9.08 31.17
N PRO A 180 -19.78 8.75 31.72
CA PRO A 180 -18.58 8.56 30.93
C PRO A 180 -18.77 7.47 29.89
N THR A 181 -18.53 7.80 28.62
CA THR A 181 -18.44 6.79 27.56
C THR A 181 -17.18 5.95 27.77
N PRO A 182 -17.26 4.62 27.69
CA PRO A 182 -16.07 3.77 27.73
C PRO A 182 -15.08 4.16 26.63
N VAL A 183 -13.79 3.96 26.90
CA VAL A 183 -12.76 4.14 25.89
C VAL A 183 -12.91 3.03 24.84
N GLU A 184 -12.82 3.43 23.57
CA GLU A 184 -12.86 2.51 22.43
C GLU A 184 -11.75 1.46 22.53
N GLN A 185 -12.10 0.20 22.27
CA GLN A 185 -11.15 -0.91 22.29
C GLN A 185 -10.19 -0.85 21.07
N PRO A 186 -8.98 -1.42 21.18
CA PRO A 186 -8.09 -1.54 20.03
C PRO A 186 -8.75 -2.31 18.88
N SER A 187 -8.66 -1.77 17.66
CA SER A 187 -9.30 -2.34 16.46
C SER A 187 -8.37 -2.47 15.25
N LEU A 188 -7.11 -2.06 15.34
CA LEU A 188 -6.14 -2.18 14.26
C LEU A 188 -4.76 -2.53 14.81
N GLY A 189 -4.16 -3.63 14.36
CA GLY A 189 -2.86 -4.10 14.84
C GLY A 189 -1.87 -4.49 13.74
N LEU A 190 -0.59 -4.48 14.11
CA LEU A 190 0.53 -5.02 13.33
C LEU A 190 0.97 -6.33 13.98
N ALA A 191 0.69 -7.45 13.33
CA ALA A 191 0.90 -8.80 13.84
C ALA A 191 2.16 -9.43 13.24
N VAL A 192 3.08 -9.84 14.10
CA VAL A 192 4.22 -10.67 13.75
C VAL A 192 3.82 -12.13 13.96
N LEU A 193 3.91 -12.92 12.90
CA LEU A 193 3.56 -14.34 12.89
C LEU A 193 4.84 -15.15 13.10
N HIS A 194 4.98 -15.84 14.24
CA HIS A 194 6.17 -16.64 14.53
C HIS A 194 5.90 -18.13 14.30
N GLY A 195 6.59 -18.69 13.30
CA GLY A 195 6.60 -20.13 13.00
C GLY A 195 7.57 -20.93 13.89
N GLN A 196 7.48 -22.26 13.86
CA GLN A 196 8.31 -23.17 14.67
C GLN A 196 9.82 -22.92 14.55
N ASP A 197 10.29 -22.60 13.34
CA ASP A 197 11.72 -22.35 13.04
C ASP A 197 12.15 -20.90 13.28
N ALA A 198 11.23 -20.00 13.67
CA ALA A 198 11.58 -18.62 14.00
C ALA A 198 12.55 -18.61 15.18
N ALA A 199 13.62 -17.83 15.05
CA ALA A 199 14.64 -17.79 16.09
C ALA A 199 14.00 -17.39 17.42
N ARG A 200 14.28 -18.13 18.50
CA ARG A 200 13.72 -17.83 19.84
C ARG A 200 14.02 -16.42 20.33
N THR A 201 15.04 -15.77 19.76
CA THR A 201 15.42 -14.38 20.01
C THR A 201 14.53 -13.37 19.30
N GLU A 202 13.95 -13.73 18.14
CA GLU A 202 12.97 -12.90 17.43
C GLU A 202 11.62 -12.87 18.15
N ARG A 203 11.30 -13.94 18.90
CA ARG A 203 10.13 -13.99 19.79
C ARG A 203 10.42 -13.19 21.06
N ARG A 204 9.74 -12.06 21.26
CA ARG A 204 9.82 -11.30 22.52
C ARG A 204 9.01 -12.01 23.59
N GLY A 205 7.89 -12.61 23.22
CA GLY A 205 6.88 -13.09 24.14
C GLY A 205 6.36 -11.91 24.96
N GLN A 206 6.52 -11.98 26.27
CA GLN A 206 6.13 -10.89 27.17
C GLN A 206 7.28 -9.92 27.51
N ARG A 207 8.47 -10.06 26.92
CA ARG A 207 9.59 -9.18 27.23
C ARG A 207 9.39 -7.79 26.61
N PRO A 208 9.30 -6.73 27.42
CA PRO A 208 9.19 -5.37 26.90
C PRO A 208 10.48 -4.89 26.24
N TYR A 209 10.32 -3.92 25.35
CA TYR A 209 11.38 -2.99 24.98
C TYR A 209 11.50 -1.95 26.09
N GLU A 210 12.66 -1.85 26.72
CA GLU A 210 12.90 -0.91 27.83
C GLU A 210 14.14 -0.07 27.59
N HIS A 211 14.05 1.21 27.93
CA HIS A 211 15.19 2.12 27.93
C HIS A 211 15.12 3.06 29.12
N VAL A 212 16.26 3.34 29.76
CA VAL A 212 16.35 4.23 30.91
C VAL A 212 17.13 5.49 30.54
N LEU A 213 16.49 6.64 30.67
CA LEU A 213 17.07 7.95 30.47
C LEU A 213 17.40 8.58 31.82
N LYS A 214 18.58 9.17 31.95
CA LYS A 214 18.87 10.03 33.12
C LYS A 214 18.19 11.39 32.93
N LEU A 215 17.54 11.86 33.98
CA LEU A 215 17.03 13.22 34.05
C LEU A 215 18.15 14.16 34.49
N PRO A 216 18.31 15.33 33.83
CA PRO A 216 19.09 16.42 34.38
C PRO A 216 18.55 16.83 35.76
N PRO A 217 19.38 17.42 36.64
CA PRO A 217 18.96 17.88 37.98
C PRO A 217 17.71 18.79 37.95
N ASP A 218 17.59 19.65 36.94
CA ASP A 218 16.47 20.58 36.74
C ASP A 218 15.51 20.12 35.62
N GLY A 219 15.65 18.88 35.15
CA GLY A 219 14.89 18.34 34.04
C GLY A 219 13.45 18.03 34.42
N ALA A 220 12.49 18.73 33.83
CA ALA A 220 11.07 18.39 33.99
C ALA A 220 10.80 16.97 33.46
N ALA A 221 10.28 16.10 34.33
CA ALA A 221 9.83 14.76 33.97
C ALA A 221 8.42 14.78 33.33
N GLN A 222 7.64 15.81 33.63
CA GLN A 222 6.27 16.00 33.14
C GLN A 222 6.26 16.56 31.72
N GLY A 223 5.19 16.27 30.97
CA GLY A 223 4.94 16.83 29.65
C GLY A 223 5.86 16.30 28.53
N ARG A 224 6.76 15.35 28.83
CA ARG A 224 7.58 14.70 27.82
C ARG A 224 6.74 13.75 26.98
N VAL A 225 7.01 13.78 25.68
CA VAL A 225 6.39 12.92 24.67
C VAL A 225 7.50 12.14 23.99
N PHE A 226 7.20 10.88 23.71
CA PHE A 226 8.09 9.96 23.03
C PHE A 226 7.35 9.27 21.91
N GLU A 227 8.09 8.72 20.96
CA GLU A 227 7.54 7.97 19.85
C GLU A 227 8.10 6.55 19.88
N LEU A 228 7.22 5.57 19.76
CA LEU A 228 7.59 4.19 19.44
C LEU A 228 7.56 4.05 17.92
N VAL A 229 8.72 3.84 17.32
CA VAL A 229 8.88 3.67 15.88
C VAL A 229 8.87 2.18 15.55
N LEU A 230 8.01 1.80 14.61
CA LEU A 230 7.88 0.44 14.09
C LEU A 230 8.11 0.47 12.59
N GLU A 231 9.16 -0.21 12.14
CA GLU A 231 9.51 -0.31 10.72
C GLU A 231 9.66 -1.76 10.31
N GLY A 232 9.31 -2.04 9.05
CA GLY A 232 9.34 -3.40 8.56
C GLY A 232 8.76 -3.56 7.17
N ARG A 233 8.33 -4.78 6.88
CA ARG A 233 7.60 -5.15 5.66
C ARG A 233 6.27 -5.81 5.98
N ILE A 234 5.28 -5.60 5.14
CA ILE A 234 4.01 -6.30 5.19
C ILE A 234 4.23 -7.67 4.57
N SER A 235 4.16 -8.74 5.37
CA SER A 235 4.48 -10.10 4.94
C SER A 235 3.29 -10.80 4.29
N GLY A 236 2.08 -10.47 4.72
CA GLY A 236 0.84 -11.07 4.24
C GLY A 236 0.51 -12.41 4.93
N PHE A 237 -0.73 -12.83 4.76
CA PHE A 237 -1.28 -14.11 5.22
C PHE A 237 -1.12 -15.18 4.14
N ALA A 238 -1.42 -16.45 4.46
CA ALA A 238 -1.23 -17.58 3.54
C ALA A 238 -2.11 -17.49 2.27
N ASP A 239 -3.20 -16.74 2.33
CA ASP A 239 -4.07 -16.43 1.19
C ASP A 239 -3.61 -15.22 0.36
N GLY A 240 -2.46 -14.60 0.72
CA GLY A 240 -1.91 -13.44 0.06
C GLY A 240 -2.55 -12.10 0.45
N ALA A 241 -3.47 -12.08 1.42
CA ALA A 241 -4.02 -10.83 1.94
C ALA A 241 -3.00 -10.14 2.86
N ALA A 242 -2.93 -8.80 2.81
CA ALA A 242 -2.10 -8.03 3.76
C ALA A 242 -2.69 -7.99 5.18
N ALA A 243 -4.01 -7.95 5.28
CA ALA A 243 -4.75 -7.87 6.54
C ALA A 243 -5.96 -8.80 6.54
N HIS A 244 -6.29 -9.31 7.73
CA HIS A 244 -7.55 -10.00 8.01
C HIS A 244 -8.31 -9.26 9.09
N CYS A 245 -9.63 -9.26 8.97
CA CYS A 245 -10.54 -8.63 9.91
C CYS A 245 -11.50 -9.66 10.52
N TRP A 246 -12.02 -9.34 11.70
CA TRP A 246 -13.00 -10.15 12.39
C TRP A 246 -13.92 -9.28 13.24
N SER A 247 -15.20 -9.61 13.28
CA SER A 247 -16.15 -9.11 14.27
C SER A 247 -17.12 -10.23 14.68
N GLU A 248 -17.75 -10.09 15.84
CA GLU A 248 -18.78 -11.03 16.30
C GLU A 248 -20.06 -10.97 15.45
N SER A 249 -20.38 -9.77 14.95
CA SER A 249 -21.50 -9.53 14.03
C SER A 249 -21.26 -8.25 13.22
N ALA A 250 -22.12 -7.98 12.23
CA ALA A 250 -22.06 -6.74 11.43
C ALA A 250 -22.32 -5.46 12.26
N GLU A 251 -22.93 -5.59 13.44
CA GLU A 251 -23.17 -4.47 14.37
C GLU A 251 -21.90 -4.10 15.17
N HIS A 252 -20.89 -4.98 15.17
CA HIS A 252 -19.62 -4.73 15.84
C HIS A 252 -18.61 -4.22 14.82
N ARG A 253 -17.89 -3.15 15.20
CA ARG A 253 -16.75 -2.67 14.43
C ARG A 253 -15.72 -3.80 14.29
N PRO A 254 -15.27 -4.15 13.07
CA PRO A 254 -14.24 -5.16 12.90
C PRO A 254 -12.90 -4.75 13.51
N VAL A 255 -12.23 -5.73 14.12
CA VAL A 255 -10.82 -5.67 14.47
C VAL A 255 -10.04 -6.19 13.27
N CYS A 256 -8.99 -5.49 12.84
CA CYS A 256 -8.15 -5.90 11.72
C CYS A 256 -6.68 -6.03 12.15
N LEU A 257 -6.00 -7.08 11.68
CA LEU A 257 -4.56 -7.27 11.87
C LEU A 257 -3.86 -7.35 10.53
N TYR A 258 -2.78 -6.59 10.37
CA TYR A 258 -1.82 -6.77 9.29
C TYR A 258 -0.79 -7.84 9.66
N ALA A 259 -0.45 -8.73 8.73
CA ALA A 259 0.72 -9.60 8.89
C ALA A 259 1.98 -8.82 8.48
N VAL A 260 2.96 -8.74 9.39
CA VAL A 260 4.20 -7.99 9.19
C VAL A 260 5.44 -8.75 9.64
N ASP A 261 6.56 -8.41 9.02
CA ASP A 261 7.91 -8.62 9.53
C ASP A 261 8.43 -7.29 10.09
N LEU A 262 8.77 -7.24 11.38
CA LEU A 262 9.44 -6.07 11.96
C LEU A 262 10.94 -6.14 11.68
N ASP A 263 11.47 -5.09 11.05
CA ASP A 263 12.92 -4.91 10.81
C ASP A 263 13.56 -4.07 11.93
N ARG A 264 12.81 -3.13 12.52
CA ARG A 264 13.31 -2.20 13.52
C ARG A 264 12.20 -1.75 14.47
N VAL A 265 12.55 -1.71 15.76
CA VAL A 265 11.78 -1.06 16.81
C VAL A 265 12.67 -0.03 17.48
N ALA A 266 12.20 1.20 17.66
CA ALA A 266 12.99 2.25 18.30
C ALA A 266 12.15 3.15 19.20
N PHE A 267 12.81 3.79 20.17
CA PHE A 267 12.28 4.94 20.87
C PHE A 267 12.90 6.21 20.32
N GLU A 268 12.07 7.20 19.98
CA GLU A 268 12.47 8.55 19.61
C GLU A 268 11.89 9.56 20.61
N ASP A 269 12.56 10.72 20.77
CA ASP A 269 11.94 11.88 21.41
C ASP A 269 11.05 12.66 20.43
N ALA A 270 10.45 13.76 20.91
CA ALA A 270 9.54 14.58 20.09
C ALA A 270 10.21 15.28 18.89
N ASP A 271 11.54 15.41 18.90
CA ASP A 271 12.32 16.02 17.81
C ASP A 271 12.81 14.96 16.81
N GLY A 272 12.52 13.68 17.06
CA GLY A 272 12.96 12.56 16.23
C GLY A 272 14.36 12.04 16.57
N THR A 273 14.92 12.44 17.72
CA THR A 273 16.21 11.90 18.17
C THR A 273 16.02 10.47 18.64
N VAL A 274 16.78 9.54 18.08
CA VAL A 274 16.76 8.12 18.50
C VAL A 274 17.38 7.99 19.89
N LEU A 275 16.59 7.47 20.82
CA LEU A 275 16.96 7.22 22.22
C LEU A 275 17.40 5.77 22.44
N ALA A 276 16.74 4.84 21.77
CA ALA A 276 17.05 3.41 21.79
C ALA A 276 16.63 2.75 20.48
N ASP A 277 17.40 1.76 20.03
CA ASP A 277 17.20 1.09 18.75
C ASP A 277 17.39 -0.42 18.91
N TRP A 278 16.43 -1.18 18.41
CA TRP A 278 16.44 -2.63 18.35
C TRP A 278 16.22 -3.08 16.90
N PRO A 279 17.30 -3.30 16.14
CA PRO A 279 17.21 -3.97 14.84
C PRO A 279 16.84 -5.45 15.03
N ARG A 280 16.28 -6.04 13.97
CA ARG A 280 16.02 -7.48 13.87
C ARG A 280 17.31 -8.31 13.97
#